data_AF-A0A0E9MKG9-F1
#
_entry.id   AF-A0A0E9MKG9-F1
#
_cell.length_a   1.000
_cell.length_b   1.000
_cell.length_c   1.000
_cell.angle_alpha   90.00
_cell.angle_beta   90.00
_cell.angle_gamma   90.00
#
_symmetry.space_group_name_H-M   'P 1'
#
loop_
_entity.id
_entity.type
_entity.pdbx_description
1 polymer ?
#
loop_
_entity_poly.entity_id
_entity_poly.type
_entity_poly.pdbx_seq_one_letter_code
_entity_poly.pdbx_strand_id
1 'polypeptide(L)'
;MLNMRQGVRIAAAVIAILFWVGASAASLEEKFQPGAPYYFENFDPAMKPWDPGQDLNLEEVFKNYVYYEIIFDKSGREITVNHYLQNRKERSDRFLIRPDRSLEAK
;
A
#
# COMPACT_ATOMS: atom_id res chain seq x y z
N MET A 1 -60.82 -9.81 -23.25
CA MET A 1 -59.59 -9.13 -23.67
C MET A 1 -58.63 -9.10 -22.49
N LEU A 2 -57.60 -9.95 -22.52
CA LEU A 2 -56.63 -10.14 -21.45
C LEU A 2 -55.38 -9.29 -21.79
N ASN A 3 -55.18 -8.16 -21.11
CA ASN A 3 -53.92 -7.39 -21.18
C ASN A 3 -53.02 -7.92 -20.05
N MET A 4 -52.11 -8.87 -20.28
CA MET A 4 -50.82 -8.77 -20.96
C MET A 4 -49.77 -7.94 -20.20
N ARG A 5 -48.89 -8.69 -19.50
CA ARG A 5 -47.47 -8.40 -19.17
C ARG A 5 -47.17 -7.34 -18.09
N GLN A 6 -47.31 -7.73 -16.83
CA GLN A 6 -46.42 -7.27 -15.76
C GLN A 6 -45.79 -8.47 -15.06
N GLY A 7 -44.73 -8.97 -15.66
CA GLY A 7 -43.87 -10.00 -15.10
C GLY A 7 -42.55 -9.91 -15.83
N VAL A 8 -41.44 -10.07 -15.11
CA VAL A 8 -40.05 -9.95 -15.60
C VAL A 8 -39.54 -8.51 -15.66
N ARG A 9 -39.19 -7.87 -14.52
CA ARG A 9 -38.11 -6.85 -14.43
C ARG A 9 -37.47 -6.71 -13.05
N ILE A 10 -37.36 -7.78 -12.26
CA ILE A 10 -36.54 -7.77 -11.02
C ILE A 10 -35.59 -8.96 -11.06
N ALA A 11 -34.56 -8.92 -11.90
CA ALA A 11 -33.51 -9.95 -11.92
C ALA A 11 -32.17 -9.48 -12.50
N ALA A 12 -31.91 -8.17 -12.59
CA ALA A 12 -30.72 -7.65 -13.30
C ALA A 12 -29.88 -6.65 -12.49
N ALA A 13 -30.11 -6.50 -11.18
CA ALA A 13 -29.41 -5.50 -10.35
C ALA A 13 -28.40 -6.08 -9.34
N VAL A 14 -28.26 -7.41 -9.23
CA VAL A 14 -27.44 -8.03 -8.15
C VAL A 14 -26.03 -8.45 -8.64
N ILE A 15 -25.77 -8.52 -9.95
CA ILE A 15 -24.50 -9.06 -10.45
C ILE A 15 -23.39 -7.98 -10.57
N ALA A 16 -23.71 -6.69 -10.50
CA ALA A 16 -22.73 -5.62 -10.68
C ALA A 16 -21.90 -5.28 -9.42
N ILE A 17 -22.25 -5.82 -8.24
CA ILE A 17 -21.58 -5.45 -6.97
C ILE A 17 -20.32 -6.30 -6.70
N LEU A 18 -20.12 -7.42 -7.40
CA LEU A 18 -18.98 -8.31 -7.15
C LEU A 18 -17.69 -7.94 -7.90
N PHE A 19 -17.71 -6.95 -8.79
CA PHE A 19 -16.54 -6.60 -9.62
C PHE A 19 -15.66 -5.47 -9.07
N TRP A 20 -15.92 -4.93 -7.88
CA TRP A 20 -15.14 -3.82 -7.31
C TRP A 20 -14.15 -4.21 -6.20
N VAL A 21 -14.11 -5.46 -5.75
CA VAL A 21 -13.20 -5.90 -4.66
C VAL A 21 -11.91 -6.56 -5.19
N GLY A 22 -11.54 -6.32 -6.46
CA GLY A 22 -10.41 -7.01 -7.12
C GLY A 22 -9.21 -6.15 -7.48
N ALA A 23 -9.24 -4.83 -7.27
CA ALA A 23 -8.33 -3.91 -7.96
C ALA A 23 -6.97 -3.63 -7.28
N SER A 24 -6.65 -4.22 -6.12
CA SER A 24 -5.33 -4.01 -5.47
C SER A 24 -4.68 -5.31 -5.02
N ALA A 25 -4.41 -6.18 -5.98
CA ALA A 25 -3.56 -7.35 -5.81
C ALA A 25 -2.23 -7.24 -6.57
N ALA A 26 -1.83 -6.03 -7.02
CA ALA A 26 -0.44 -5.81 -7.40
C ALA A 26 0.41 -6.04 -6.14
N SER A 27 1.32 -7.01 -6.23
CA SER A 27 2.25 -7.32 -5.16
C SER A 27 3.16 -6.12 -4.92
N LEU A 28 3.58 -5.88 -3.67
CA LEU A 28 4.55 -4.82 -3.36
C LEU A 28 5.85 -4.99 -4.18
N GLU A 29 6.20 -6.25 -4.48
CA GLU A 29 7.30 -6.66 -5.35
C GLU A 29 7.18 -6.13 -6.79
N GLU A 30 5.97 -6.00 -7.33
CA GLU A 30 5.75 -5.41 -8.66
C GLU A 30 5.81 -3.89 -8.63
N LYS A 31 5.46 -3.27 -7.49
CA LYS A 31 5.40 -1.81 -7.35
C LYS A 31 6.77 -1.19 -7.02
N PHE A 32 7.63 -1.91 -6.29
CA PHE A 32 8.87 -1.37 -5.76
C PHE A 32 10.08 -2.22 -6.18
N GLN A 33 11.07 -1.57 -6.78
CA GLN A 33 12.33 -2.18 -7.18
C GLN A 33 13.20 -2.44 -5.94
N PRO A 34 13.76 -3.65 -5.80
CA PRO A 34 14.67 -3.96 -4.71
C PRO A 34 15.89 -3.03 -4.65
N GLY A 35 16.25 -2.62 -3.44
CA GLY A 35 17.42 -1.77 -3.16
C GLY A 35 17.27 -0.30 -3.54
N ALA A 36 16.17 0.09 -4.21
CA ALA A 36 15.88 1.49 -4.48
C ALA A 36 15.30 2.20 -3.23
N PRO A 37 15.69 3.46 -2.96
CA PRO A 37 15.07 4.26 -1.91
C PRO A 37 13.73 4.83 -2.38
N TYR A 38 12.72 4.70 -1.54
CA TYR A 38 11.39 5.29 -1.71
C TYR A 38 11.07 6.19 -0.52
N TYR A 39 10.46 7.35 -0.75
CA TYR A 39 10.27 8.39 0.27
C TYR A 39 8.80 8.63 0.62
N PHE A 40 8.54 8.76 1.91
CA PHE A 40 7.19 8.88 2.45
C PHE A 40 7.14 9.91 3.59
N GLU A 41 6.02 10.61 3.72
CA GLU A 41 5.80 11.57 4.83
C GLU A 41 5.56 10.85 6.16
N ASN A 42 4.96 9.67 6.11
CA ASN A 42 4.53 8.92 7.28
C ASN A 42 4.89 7.44 7.14
N PHE A 43 5.07 6.77 8.28
CA PHE A 43 5.24 5.33 8.36
C PHE A 43 4.46 4.79 9.55
N ASP A 44 3.51 3.88 9.30
CA ASP A 44 2.70 3.23 10.33
C ASP A 44 2.86 1.69 10.24
N PRO A 45 3.71 1.08 11.09
CA PRO A 45 3.89 -0.36 11.09
C PRO A 45 2.71 -1.14 11.69
N ALA A 46 1.77 -0.45 12.36
CA ALA A 46 0.57 -1.08 12.92
C ALA A 46 -0.57 -1.21 11.91
N MET A 47 -0.46 -0.58 10.73
CA MET A 47 -1.42 -0.70 9.63
C MET A 47 -1.53 -2.14 9.12
N LYS A 48 -2.76 -2.64 8.92
CA LYS A 48 -3.03 -4.02 8.46
C LYS A 48 -4.15 -4.03 7.38
N PRO A 49 -3.89 -4.49 6.14
CA PRO A 49 -2.56 -4.78 5.59
C PRO A 49 -1.72 -3.50 5.53
N TRP A 50 -0.42 -3.61 5.74
CA TRP A 50 0.47 -2.47 5.56
C TRP A 50 0.52 -2.07 4.08
N ASP A 51 0.34 -0.78 3.83
CA ASP A 51 0.53 -0.14 2.54
C ASP A 51 1.40 1.10 2.77
N PRO A 52 2.59 1.20 2.15
CA PRO A 52 3.41 2.40 2.23
C PRO A 52 2.76 3.62 1.54
N GLY A 53 1.72 3.42 0.72
CA GLY A 53 1.07 4.49 -0.02
C GLY A 53 1.85 4.88 -1.28
N GLN A 54 1.88 6.16 -1.60
CA GLN A 54 2.55 6.68 -2.79
C GLN A 54 3.96 7.16 -2.44
N ASP A 55 4.93 6.70 -3.22
CA ASP A 55 6.30 7.23 -3.20
C ASP A 55 6.30 8.69 -3.67
N LEU A 56 7.02 9.54 -2.95
CA LEU A 56 7.18 10.96 -3.24
C LEU A 56 8.62 11.26 -3.65
N ASN A 57 8.81 12.35 -4.39
CA ASN A 57 10.17 12.80 -4.67
C ASN A 57 10.82 13.33 -3.37
N LEU A 58 12.15 13.19 -3.27
CA LEU A 58 12.89 13.64 -2.09
C LEU A 58 12.62 15.12 -1.75
N GLU A 59 12.54 15.98 -2.76
CA GLU A 59 12.23 17.41 -2.60
C GLU A 59 10.87 17.65 -1.94
N GLU A 60 9.89 16.78 -2.20
CA GLU A 60 8.55 16.89 -1.66
C GLU A 60 8.50 16.54 -0.18
N VAL A 61 9.26 15.54 0.27
CA VAL A 61 9.29 15.15 1.69
C VAL A 61 10.27 15.98 2.51
N PHE A 62 11.34 16.48 1.88
CA PHE A 62 12.38 17.27 2.56
C PHE A 62 11.81 18.52 3.21
N LYS A 63 10.79 19.15 2.59
CA LYS A 63 10.12 20.33 3.13
C LYS A 63 9.41 20.07 4.47
N ASN A 64 9.08 18.83 4.78
CA ASN A 64 8.27 18.44 5.94
C ASN A 64 9.07 18.30 7.23
N TYR A 65 10.40 18.52 7.20
CA TYR A 65 11.35 18.32 8.31
C TYR A 65 11.48 16.87 8.80
N VAL A 66 10.42 16.07 8.78
CA VAL A 66 10.38 14.66 9.14
C VAL A 66 9.91 13.85 7.94
N TYR A 67 10.64 12.78 7.62
CA TYR A 67 10.27 11.86 6.55
C TYR A 67 10.91 10.49 6.72
N TYR A 68 10.45 9.55 5.92
CA TYR A 68 10.88 8.15 5.94
C TYR A 68 11.41 7.76 4.57
N GLU A 69 12.53 7.05 4.57
CA GLU A 69 13.07 6.36 3.39
C GLU A 69 12.90 4.86 3.63
N ILE A 70 12.23 4.18 2.71
CA ILE A 70 11.98 2.74 2.77
C ILE A 70 12.73 2.07 1.62
N ILE A 71 13.51 1.05 1.95
CA ILE A 71 14.30 0.27 1.01
C ILE A 71 13.85 -1.18 1.11
N PHE A 72 13.35 -1.75 0.01
CA PHE A 72 12.97 -3.15 -0.09
C PHE A 72 14.20 -4.03 -0.32
N ASP A 73 14.25 -5.18 0.35
CA ASP A 73 15.29 -6.17 0.11
C ASP A 73 15.10 -6.87 -1.25
N LYS A 74 16.08 -7.69 -1.64
CA LYS A 74 16.04 -8.45 -2.90
C LYS A 74 14.84 -9.39 -3.01
N SER A 75 14.33 -9.88 -1.88
CA SER A 75 13.17 -10.77 -1.88
C SER A 75 11.83 -10.04 -1.83
N GLY A 76 11.81 -8.72 -1.60
CA GLY A 76 10.59 -7.95 -1.35
C GLY A 76 9.87 -8.30 -0.04
N ARG A 77 10.48 -9.16 0.79
CA ARG A 77 9.91 -9.63 2.06
C ARG A 77 10.48 -8.91 3.25
N GLU A 78 11.53 -8.12 3.08
CA GLU A 78 12.09 -7.30 4.15
C GLU A 78 12.21 -5.86 3.70
N ILE A 79 12.04 -4.94 4.64
CA ILE A 79 12.27 -3.52 4.42
C ILE A 79 13.22 -2.98 5.48
N THR A 80 14.05 -2.03 5.05
CA THR A 80 14.75 -1.11 5.96
C THR A 80 14.03 0.23 5.91
N VAL A 81 13.65 0.75 7.07
CA VAL A 81 12.97 2.04 7.22
C VAL A 81 13.91 2.99 7.94
N ASN A 82 14.36 4.02 7.22
CA ASN A 82 15.19 5.07 7.77
C ASN A 82 14.32 6.28 8.10
N HIS A 83 14.35 6.72 9.35
CA HIS A 83 13.65 7.91 9.81
C HIS A 83 14.61 9.09 9.81
N TYR A 84 14.22 10.18 9.15
CA TYR A 84 14.99 11.40 9.05
C TYR A 84 14.31 12.55 9.77
N LEU A 85 15.08 13.31 10.55
CA LEU A 85 14.72 14.60 11.10
C LEU A 85 15.72 15.64 10.61
N GLN A 86 15.24 16.68 9.92
CA GLN A 86 16.07 17.74 9.35
C GLN A 86 17.22 17.20 8.50
N ASN A 87 16.92 16.21 7.64
CA ASN A 87 17.90 15.54 6.76
C ASN A 87 19.03 14.80 7.49
N ARG A 88 18.89 14.56 8.81
CA ARG A 88 19.75 13.66 9.57
C ARG A 88 19.01 12.36 9.81
N LYS A 89 19.68 11.24 9.53
CA LYS A 89 19.15 9.91 9.82
C LYS A 89 19.20 9.69 11.33
N GLU A 90 18.04 9.65 11.96
CA GLU A 90 17.91 9.45 13.41
C GLU A 90 17.81 7.98 13.77
N ARG A 91 17.18 7.18 12.91
CA ARG A 91 16.93 5.75 13.16
C ARG A 91 16.89 4.95 11.86
N SER A 92 17.24 3.67 11.96
CA SER A 92 17.12 2.67 10.90
C SER A 92 16.54 1.40 11.51
N ASP A 93 15.30 1.08 11.16
CA ASP A 93 14.58 -0.09 11.65
C ASP A 93 14.41 -1.10 10.52
N ARG A 94 14.34 -2.40 10.86
CA ARG A 94 14.13 -3.47 9.89
C ARG A 94 12.84 -4.22 10.19
N PHE A 95 12.08 -4.50 9.15
CA PHE A 95 10.83 -5.25 9.25
C PHE A 95 10.79 -6.39 8.26
N LEU A 96 10.18 -7.51 8.68
CA LEU A 96 9.72 -8.58 7.80
C LEU A 96 8.27 -8.29 7.39
N ILE A 97 8.00 -8.35 6.09
CA ILE A 97 6.66 -8.30 5.50
C ILE A 97 6.11 -9.73 5.49
N ARG A 98 5.08 -9.97 6.32
CA ARG A 98 4.39 -11.26 6.38
C ARG A 98 3.46 -11.44 5.17
N PRO A 99 3.02 -12.67 4.85
CA PRO A 99 2.11 -12.93 3.72
C PRO A 99 0.78 -12.17 3.79
N ASP A 100 0.32 -11.81 4.99
CA ASP A 100 -0.87 -10.97 5.22
C ASP A 100 -0.59 -9.46 5.10
N ARG A 101 0.63 -9.10 4.68
CA ARG A 101 1.17 -7.74 4.64
C ARG A 101 1.24 -7.06 6.00
N SER A 102 1.26 -7.78 7.12
CA SER A 102 1.65 -7.20 8.40
C SER A 102 3.17 -7.02 8.47
N LEU A 103 3.62 -6.00 9.20
CA LEU A 103 5.04 -5.79 9.48
C LEU A 103 5.42 -6.38 10.84
N GLU A 104 6.53 -7.11 10.85
CA GLU A 104 7.15 -7.64 12.07
C GLU A 104 8.54 -7.07 12.24
N ALA A 105 8.77 -6.37 13.36
CA ALA A 105 10.08 -5.81 13.68
C ALA A 105 11.12 -6.92 13.93
N LYS A 106 12.35 -6.70 13.45
CA LYS A 106 13.50 -7.60 13.67
C LYS A 106 14.43 -7.12 14.78
#